data_AF-A0A1C4SMW8-F1
#
_entry.id   AF-A0A1C4SMW8-F1
#
_cell.length_a   1.000
_cell.length_b   1.000
_cell.length_c   1.000
_cell.angle_alpha   90.00
_cell.angle_beta   90.00
_cell.angle_gamma   90.00
#
_symmetry.space_group_name_H-M   'P 1'
#
loop_
_entity.id
_entity.type
_entity.pdbx_description
1 polymer ?
#
loop_
_entity_poly.entity_id
_entity_poly.type
_entity_poly.pdbx_seq_one_letter_code
_entity_poly.pdbx_strand_id
1 'polypeptide(L)' 'MKRKIDGVFWNWIGRSQEEIEQARQDWMEGARFGEVKGYDGTRLPAPELPPVPLKARGRVR' A
#
# COMPACT_ATOMS: atom_id res chain seq x y z
N MET A 1 17.88 0.90 15.58
CA MET A 1 17.99 1.37 14.18
C MET A 1 16.97 0.60 13.35
N LYS A 2 15.78 1.18 13.08
CA LYS A 2 14.76 0.51 12.26
C LYS A 2 15.27 0.47 10.81
N ARG A 3 15.38 -0.72 10.21
CA ARG A 3 15.74 -0.85 8.78
C ARG A 3 14.62 -0.20 7.96
N LYS A 4 14.96 0.81 7.16
CA LYS A 4 14.04 1.34 6.14
C LYS A 4 13.92 0.31 5.03
N ILE A 5 12.68 0.04 4.61
CA ILE A 5 12.39 -0.85 3.49
C ILE A 5 11.74 -0.01 2.40
N ASP A 6 12.40 0.12 1.25
CA ASP A 6 11.76 0.71 0.07
C ASP A 6 10.95 -0.39 -0.63
N GLY A 7 9.69 -0.56 -0.23
CA GLY A 7 8.84 -1.67 -0.64
C GLY A 7 7.72 -1.25 -1.60
N VAL A 8 7.36 -2.14 -2.51
CA VAL A 8 6.12 -2.03 -3.29
C VAL A 8 5.16 -3.12 -2.85
N PHE A 9 3.91 -2.73 -2.61
CA PHE A 9 2.81 -3.65 -2.33
C PHE A 9 1.56 -3.14 -3.02
N TRP A 10 0.97 -4.00 -3.85
CA TRP A 10 -0.19 -3.64 -4.67
C TRP A 10 0.09 -2.32 -5.44
N ASN A 11 -0.69 -1.28 -5.20
CA ASN A 11 -0.57 0.03 -5.85
C ASN A 11 0.22 1.08 -5.04
N TRP A 12 0.89 0.68 -3.94
CA TRP A 12 1.63 1.61 -3.08
C TRP A 12 3.14 1.36 -3.11
N ILE A 13 3.87 2.46 -3.02
CA ILE A 13 5.32 2.48 -2.84
C ILE A 13 5.58 3.29 -1.56
N GLY A 14 6.27 2.66 -0.61
CA GLY A 14 6.59 3.24 0.69
C GLY A 14 8.06 3.05 1.03
N ARG A 15 8.58 3.91 1.91
CA ARG A 15 9.95 3.86 2.46
C ARG A 15 10.01 3.11 3.78
N SER A 16 8.86 2.67 4.29
CA SER A 16 8.73 1.84 5.48
C SER A 16 7.51 0.90 5.38
N GLN A 17 7.49 -0.11 6.25
CA GLN A 17 6.34 -1.00 6.43
C GLN A 17 5.13 -0.20 6.92
N GLU A 18 5.36 0.71 7.87
CA GLU A 18 4.32 1.53 8.49
C GLU A 18 3.62 2.45 7.46
N GLU A 19 4.36 2.97 6.45
CA GLU A 19 3.76 3.77 5.37
C GLU A 19 2.82 2.93 4.49
N ILE A 20 3.16 1.67 4.21
CA ILE A 20 2.31 0.75 3.45
C ILE A 20 1.09 0.32 4.27
N GLU A 21 1.27 0.06 5.57
CA GLU A 21 0.17 -0.27 6.48
C GLU A 21 -0.84 0.87 6.57
N GLN A 22 -0.37 2.10 6.74
CA GLN A 22 -1.25 3.28 6.77
C GLN A 22 -1.97 3.46 5.44
N ALA A 23 -1.27 3.35 4.31
CA ALA A 23 -1.89 3.48 2.99
C ALA A 23 -2.99 2.41 2.76
N ARG A 24 -2.79 1.20 3.29
CA ARG A 24 -3.80 0.14 3.27
C ARG A 24 -5.02 0.48 4.11
N GLN A 25 -4.83 0.96 5.34
CA GLN A 25 -5.94 1.37 6.21
C GLN A 25 -6.72 2.53 5.60
N ASP A 26 -6.04 3.58 5.15
CA ASP A 26 -6.63 4.73 4.49
C ASP A 26 -7.55 4.29 3.33
N TRP A 27 -7.09 3.34 2.51
CA TRP A 27 -7.87 2.82 1.39
C TRP A 27 -9.11 2.03 1.82
N MET A 28 -8.97 1.16 2.82
CA MET A 28 -10.07 0.36 3.34
C MET A 28 -11.14 1.22 4.03
N GLU A 29 -10.73 2.29 4.71
CA GLU A 29 -11.61 3.26 5.36
C GLU A 29 -12.19 4.28 4.36
N GLY A 30 -11.67 4.31 3.13
CA GLY A 30 -12.06 5.31 2.13
C GLY A 30 -11.56 6.72 2.41
N ALA A 31 -10.55 6.84 3.27
CA ALA A 31 -9.84 8.08 3.53
C ALA A 31 -8.81 8.37 2.42
N ARG A 32 -8.42 9.65 2.27
CA ARG A 32 -7.28 10.14 1.46
C ARG A 32 -7.33 9.98 -0.06
N PHE A 33 -7.90 8.91 -0.61
CA PHE A 33 -7.80 8.56 -2.04
C PHE A 33 -8.97 9.05 -2.92
N GLY A 34 -9.87 9.86 -2.35
CA GLY A 34 -11.03 10.39 -3.06
C GLY A 34 -12.04 9.32 -3.49
N GLU A 35 -13.02 9.74 -4.27
CA GLU A 35 -14.09 8.89 -4.79
C GLU A 35 -14.18 9.04 -6.31
N VAL A 36 -14.32 7.93 -7.02
CA VAL A 36 -14.53 7.93 -8.47
C VAL A 36 -16.04 7.96 -8.72
N LYS A 37 -16.52 9.07 -9.29
CA LYS A 37 -17.93 9.24 -9.64
C LYS A 37 -18.24 8.56 -10.98
N GLY A 38 -19.44 7.99 -11.10
CA GLY A 38 -19.91 7.33 -12.32
C GLY A 38 -19.44 5.88 -12.50
N TYR A 39 -18.77 5.29 -11.51
CA TYR A 39 -18.44 3.88 -11.48
C TYR A 39 -19.48 3.11 -10.63
N ASP A 40 -20.19 2.16 -11.23
CA ASP A 40 -21.29 1.40 -10.60
C ASP A 40 -20.78 0.14 -9.84
N GLY A 41 -19.60 0.26 -9.22
CA GLY A 41 -18.97 -0.85 -8.51
C GLY A 41 -18.45 -0.42 -7.15
N THR A 42 -18.35 -1.39 -6.23
CA THR A 42 -17.74 -1.14 -4.92
C THR A 42 -16.23 -0.92 -5.06
N ARG A 43 -15.65 -0.19 -4.10
CA ARG A 43 -14.21 -0.07 -3.96
C ARG A 43 -13.58 -1.47 -3.85
N LEU A 44 -12.52 -1.72 -4.61
CA LEU A 44 -11.77 -2.98 -4.55
C LEU A 44 -11.08 -3.09 -3.18
N PRO A 45 -11.29 -4.15 -2.39
CA PRO A 45 -10.61 -4.30 -1.11
C PRO A 45 -9.11 -4.52 -1.33
N ALA A 46 -8.29 -3.92 -0.48
CA ALA A 46 -6.86 -4.17 -0.51
C ALA A 46 -6.53 -5.59 0.02
N PRO A 47 -5.59 -6.31 -0.62
CA PRO A 47 -5.18 -7.61 -0.13
C PRO A 47 -4.55 -7.52 1.26
N GLU A 48 -4.55 -8.63 2.00
CA GLU A 48 -3.84 -8.73 3.28
C GLU A 48 -2.34 -8.53 3.08
N LEU A 49 -1.70 -7.88 4.06
CA LEU A 49 -0.26 -7.72 4.03
C LEU A 49 0.41 -9.06 4.36
N PRO A 50 1.54 -9.38 3.71
CA PRO A 50 2.30 -10.56 4.06
C PRO A 50 2.80 -10.44 5.52
N PRO A 51 2.92 -11.56 6.25
CA PRO A 51 3.38 -11.55 7.65
C PRO A 51 4.88 -11.24 7.78
N VAL A 52 5.59 -11.11 6.66
CA VAL A 52 7.03 -10.80 6.60
C VAL A 52 7.24 -9.41 6.03
N PRO A 53 8.29 -8.68 6.46
CA PRO A 53 8.60 -7.36 5.93
C PRO A 53 8.76 -7.37 4.41
N LEU A 54 8.21 -6.35 3.74
CA LEU A 54 8.39 -6.19 2.31
C LEU A 54 9.87 -6.02 1.96
N LYS A 55 10.32 -6.73 0.94
CA LYS A 55 11.70 -6.66 0.46
C LYS A 55 11.79 -5.64 -0.68
N ALA A 56 12.71 -4.69 -0.54
CA ALA A 56 13.02 -3.77 -1.62
C ALA A 56 13.48 -4.52 -2.86
N ARG A 57 12.84 -4.24 -4.00
CA ARG A 57 13.30 -4.75 -5.30
C ARG A 57 14.41 -3.82 -5.78
N GLY A 58 15.63 -4.35 -5.83
CA GLY A 58 16.78 -3.61 -6.36
C GLY A 58 16.54 -3.20 -7.82
N ARG A 59 17.08 -2.05 -8.22
CA ARG A 59 17.01 -1.58 -9.61
C ARG A 59 18.02 -2.38 -10.44
N VAL A 60 17.54 -3.25 -11.34
CA VAL A 60 18.37 -3.82 -12.40
C VAL A 60 18.49 -2.74 -13.48
N ARG A 61 19.72 -2.38 -13.85
CA ARG A 61 20.01 -1.44 -14.94
C ARG A 61 20.23 -2.18 -16.23
#